data_AF-A0AAD1ZX32-F1
#
_entry.id   AF-A0AAD1ZX32-F1
#
_cell.length_a   1.000
_cell.length_b   1.000
_cell.length_c   1.000
_cell.angle_alpha   90.00
_cell.angle_beta   90.00
_cell.angle_gamma   90.00
#
_symmetry.space_group_name_H-M   'P 1'
#
loop_
_entity.id
_entity.type
_entity.pdbx_description
1 polymer ?
#
loop_
_entity_poly.entity_id
_entity_poly.type
_entity_poly.pdbx_seq_one_letter_code
_entity_poly.pdbx_strand_id
1 'polypeptide(L)'
;MQMQLLNSDKVVIFDQTNFGPSNISLPNGKCLNEANNLAPKTDCATHSVEYNIAANSIHPLMVLTNTLCSSDAAMPNGTLVKTGGFNDGDHNVRTYKPCTDDSCDWQKNYNVLKQRRWYDKVGIWLKFDFVTNYLQP
;
A
#
# COMPACT_ATOMS: atom_id res chain seq x y z
N MET A 1 11.69 -0.69 -0.18
CA MET A 1 11.12 -1.20 -1.45
C MET A 1 10.59 -2.62 -1.31
N GLN A 2 9.36 -2.85 -1.80
CA GLN A 2 8.65 -4.13 -1.84
C GLN A 2 7.89 -4.24 -3.17
N MET A 3 7.64 -5.46 -3.66
CA MET A 3 6.90 -5.71 -4.90
C MET A 3 6.08 -7.00 -4.81
N GLN A 4 4.90 -7.02 -5.43
CA GLN A 4 4.01 -8.17 -5.47
C GLN A 4 3.38 -8.33 -6.86
N LEU A 5 3.52 -9.52 -7.46
CA LEU A 5 2.79 -9.92 -8.66
C LEU A 5 1.37 -10.35 -8.28
N LEU A 6 0.37 -9.85 -9.01
CA LEU A 6 -1.03 -10.22 -8.85
C LEU A 6 -1.48 -11.18 -9.96
N ASN A 7 -2.60 -11.86 -9.72
CA ASN A 7 -3.22 -12.77 -10.68
C ASN A 7 -3.80 -12.07 -11.92
N SER A 8 -3.78 -10.74 -11.96
CA SER A 8 -4.17 -9.90 -13.10
C SER A 8 -3.02 -9.58 -14.04
N ASP A 9 -1.86 -10.24 -13.91
CA ASP A 9 -0.61 -9.94 -14.64
C ASP A 9 -0.11 -8.49 -14.44
N LYS A 10 -0.41 -7.95 -13.26
CA LYS A 10 0.06 -6.63 -12.83
C LYS A 10 0.96 -6.77 -11.62
N VAL A 11 2.00 -5.95 -11.57
CA VAL A 11 2.95 -5.90 -10.45
C VAL A 11 2.71 -4.62 -9.67
N VAL A 12 2.46 -4.73 -8.37
CA VAL A 12 2.38 -3.57 -7.49
C VAL A 12 3.73 -3.37 -6.82
N ILE A 13 4.33 -2.22 -7.03
CA ILE A 13 5.63 -1.82 -6.46
C ILE A 13 5.38 -0.67 -5.51
N PHE A 14 6.06 -0.64 -4.37
CA PHE A 14 5.97 0.50 -3.46
C PHE A 14 7.20 0.63 -2.57
N ASP A 15 7.41 1.85 -2.10
CA ASP A 15 8.45 2.22 -1.17
C ASP A 15 7.89 3.06 -0.01
N GLN A 16 8.74 3.32 0.97
CA GLN A 16 8.43 4.22 2.08
C GLN A 16 8.32 5.67 1.60
N THR A 17 7.51 6.46 2.32
CA THR A 17 7.19 7.85 1.95
C THR A 17 8.21 8.89 2.45
N ASN A 18 9.24 8.48 3.21
CA ASN A 18 10.18 9.39 3.88
C ASN A 18 11.62 9.36 3.32
N PHE A 19 11.87 8.76 2.16
CA PHE A 19 13.18 8.83 1.48
C PHE A 19 13.32 10.01 0.50
N GLY A 20 12.30 10.86 0.40
CA GLY A 20 12.24 11.98 -0.54
C GLY A 20 11.39 11.67 -1.77
N PRO A 21 11.22 12.64 -2.68
CA PRO A 21 10.32 12.50 -3.81
C PRO A 21 10.88 11.53 -4.86
N SER A 22 10.00 10.69 -5.41
CA SER A 22 10.28 9.90 -6.61
C SER A 22 10.20 10.75 -7.87
N ASN A 23 10.67 10.20 -9.00
CA ASN A 23 10.58 10.85 -10.32
C ASN A 23 9.19 10.73 -10.97
N ILE A 24 8.20 10.20 -10.25
CA ILE A 24 6.83 9.97 -10.73
C ILE A 24 5.89 10.81 -9.87
N SER A 25 5.18 11.75 -10.48
CA SER A 25 4.19 12.57 -9.77
C SER A 25 2.83 11.88 -9.75
N LEU A 26 2.06 12.12 -8.68
CA LEU A 26 0.68 11.68 -8.61
C LEU A 26 -0.18 12.41 -9.67
N PRO A 27 -1.21 11.74 -10.24
CA PRO A 27 -2.06 12.34 -11.26
C PRO A 27 -2.88 13.50 -10.70
N ASN A 28 -3.29 14.41 -11.60
CA ASN A 28 -4.21 15.51 -11.31
C ASN A 28 -3.77 16.48 -10.19
N GLY A 29 -2.45 16.61 -9.97
CA GLY A 29 -1.92 17.49 -8.92
C GLY A 29 -2.27 17.03 -7.50
N LYS A 30 -2.61 15.75 -7.33
CA LYS A 30 -2.89 15.15 -6.02
C LYS A 30 -1.62 15.19 -5.17
N CYS A 31 -1.74 15.65 -3.93
CA CYS A 31 -0.64 15.63 -2.97
C CYS A 31 -1.16 15.20 -1.60
N LEU A 32 -0.33 14.49 -0.85
CA LEU A 32 -0.57 14.20 0.56
C LEU A 32 -0.15 15.44 1.37
N ASN A 33 -1.09 16.03 2.09
CA ASN A 33 -0.83 17.09 3.04
C ASN A 33 -0.90 16.49 4.45
N GLU A 34 0.23 16.03 4.97
CA GLU A 34 0.30 15.53 6.34
C GLU A 34 0.72 16.66 7.29
N ALA A 35 -0.05 16.86 8.35
CA ALA A 35 0.27 17.81 9.42
C ALA A 35 1.32 17.28 10.42
N ASN A 36 1.80 16.05 10.23
CA ASN A 36 2.67 15.36 11.19
C ASN A 36 4.15 15.53 10.83
N ASN A 37 4.98 15.81 11.85
CA ASN A 37 6.38 16.25 11.77
C ASN A 37 7.39 15.28 11.12
N LEU A 38 6.96 14.17 10.52
CA LEU A 38 7.82 13.08 10.04
C LEU A 38 7.75 12.85 8.52
N ALA A 39 6.86 13.55 7.82
CA ALA A 39 6.73 13.55 6.37
C ALA A 39 6.90 14.98 5.82
N PRO A 40 7.20 15.16 4.52
CA PRO A 40 7.12 16.47 3.88
C PRO A 40 5.73 17.08 4.12
N LYS A 41 5.67 18.38 4.48
CA LYS A 41 4.39 19.09 4.70
C LYS A 41 3.39 18.93 3.55
N THR A 42 3.92 18.78 2.34
CA THR A 42 3.20 18.43 1.13
C THR A 42 4.07 17.45 0.34
N ASP A 43 3.54 16.25 0.09
CA ASP A 43 4.18 15.23 -0.73
C ASP A 43 3.33 14.92 -1.96
N CYS A 44 3.82 15.34 -3.13
CA CYS A 44 3.17 15.10 -4.42
C CYS A 44 3.81 13.94 -5.20
N ALA A 45 4.82 13.30 -4.62
CA ALA A 45 5.51 12.20 -5.25
C ALA A 45 4.75 10.88 -5.07
N THR A 46 4.93 10.00 -6.03
CA THR A 46 4.33 8.67 -6.04
C THR A 46 5.27 7.69 -5.36
N HIS A 47 4.80 7.04 -4.31
CA HIS A 47 5.54 6.00 -3.57
C HIS A 47 5.02 4.59 -3.85
N SER A 48 4.03 4.45 -4.72
CA SER A 48 3.53 3.16 -5.17
C SER A 48 3.06 3.24 -6.61
N VAL A 49 3.33 2.19 -7.39
CA VAL A 49 2.85 2.09 -8.76
C VAL A 49 2.28 0.71 -9.01
N GLU A 50 1.27 0.65 -9.86
CA GLU A 50 0.89 -0.58 -10.55
C GLU A 50 1.57 -0.58 -11.93
N TYR A 51 2.32 -1.64 -12.22
CA TYR A 51 2.93 -1.88 -13.51
C TYR A 51 2.15 -2.94 -14.26
N ASN A 52 1.60 -2.56 -15.41
CA ASN A 52 0.90 -3.45 -16.33
C ASN A 52 1.90 -4.06 -17.30
N ILE A 53 2.13 -5.38 -17.19
CA ILE A 53 3.13 -6.09 -17.98
C ILE A 53 2.77 -6.08 -19.47
N ALA A 54 1.49 -6.31 -19.80
CA ALA A 54 1.03 -6.43 -21.18
C ALA A 54 1.08 -5.10 -21.94
N ALA A 55 0.72 -4.00 -21.26
CA ALA A 55 0.73 -2.67 -21.85
C ALA A 55 2.07 -1.95 -21.71
N ASN A 56 3.00 -2.49 -20.91
CA ASN A 56 4.24 -1.83 -20.50
C ASN A 56 3.98 -0.39 -19.98
N SER A 57 2.96 -0.24 -19.14
CA SER A 57 2.51 1.05 -18.61
C SER A 57 2.55 1.07 -17.09
N ILE A 58 2.64 2.28 -16.53
CA ILE A 58 2.71 2.53 -15.09
C ILE A 58 1.50 3.37 -14.70
N HIS A 59 0.77 2.91 -13.68
CA HIS A 59 -0.31 3.63 -13.02
C HIS A 59 0.15 4.09 -11.62
N PRO A 60 0.29 5.40 -11.38
CA PRO A 60 0.67 5.92 -10.06
C PRO A 60 -0.42 5.71 -9.00
N LEU A 61 -0.02 5.19 -7.84
CA LEU A 61 -0.91 4.92 -6.70
C LEU A 61 -0.51 5.76 -5.49
N MET A 62 -1.51 6.24 -4.74
CA MET A 62 -1.28 7.06 -3.56
C MET A 62 -1.25 6.21 -2.30
N VAL A 63 -0.06 6.08 -1.70
CA VAL A 63 0.09 5.49 -0.37
C VAL A 63 -0.05 6.59 0.68
N LEU A 64 -0.99 6.40 1.60
CA LEU A 64 -1.37 7.41 2.59
C LEU A 64 -0.63 7.31 3.92
N THR A 65 0.21 6.29 4.15
CA THR A 65 0.97 6.13 5.41
C THR A 65 2.23 5.33 5.15
N ASN A 66 3.28 5.53 5.94
CA ASN A 66 4.59 4.93 5.70
C ASN A 66 4.54 3.38 5.72
N THR A 67 4.99 2.75 4.62
CA THR A 67 4.98 1.29 4.40
C THR A 67 6.29 0.59 4.78
N LEU A 68 7.26 1.32 5.34
CA LEU A 68 8.55 0.76 5.72
C LEU A 68 8.39 -0.45 6.65
N CYS A 69 8.97 -1.57 6.25
CA CYS A 69 8.92 -2.86 6.96
C CYS A 69 7.48 -3.32 7.27
N SER A 70 6.53 -2.95 6.42
CA SER A 70 5.20 -3.54 6.40
C SER A 70 5.24 -4.96 5.81
N SER A 71 4.19 -5.73 6.02
CA SER A 71 4.01 -7.05 5.44
C SER A 71 2.93 -7.03 4.36
N ASP A 72 2.91 -8.04 3.49
CA ASP A 72 1.89 -8.13 2.44
C ASP A 72 1.55 -9.55 2.00
N ALA A 73 0.32 -9.70 1.50
CA ALA A 73 -0.13 -10.93 0.88
C ALA A 73 -1.17 -10.68 -0.22
N ALA A 74 -1.07 -11.42 -1.31
CA ALA A 74 -2.03 -11.41 -2.42
C ALA A 74 -3.15 -12.44 -2.17
N MET A 75 -4.37 -11.95 -2.00
CA MET A 75 -5.56 -12.79 -1.81
C MET A 75 -5.96 -13.48 -3.12
N PRO A 76 -6.61 -14.67 -3.06
CA PRO A 76 -7.08 -15.40 -4.24
C PRO A 76 -8.04 -14.59 -5.13
N ASN A 77 -8.77 -13.62 -4.56
CA ASN A 77 -9.68 -12.74 -5.27
C ASN A 77 -8.97 -11.56 -6.00
N GLY A 78 -7.63 -11.55 -6.02
CA GLY A 78 -6.80 -10.52 -6.65
C GLY A 78 -6.55 -9.28 -5.78
N THR A 79 -7.03 -9.24 -4.54
CA THR A 79 -6.76 -8.12 -3.62
C THR A 79 -5.40 -8.28 -2.96
N LEU A 80 -4.55 -7.27 -3.09
CA LEU A 80 -3.33 -7.13 -2.31
C LEU A 80 -3.66 -6.51 -0.95
N VAL A 81 -3.23 -7.15 0.13
CA VAL A 81 -3.41 -6.63 1.47
C VAL A 81 -2.06 -6.37 2.11
N LYS A 82 -1.87 -5.14 2.58
CA LYS A 82 -0.70 -4.64 3.31
C LYS A 82 -1.07 -4.45 4.78
N THR A 83 -0.16 -4.81 5.68
CA THR A 83 -0.36 -4.60 7.13
C THR A 83 0.86 -3.96 7.77
N GLY A 84 0.62 -3.04 8.70
CA GLY A 84 1.67 -2.39 9.47
C GLY A 84 2.48 -1.39 8.66
N GLY A 85 3.67 -1.05 9.16
CA GLY A 85 4.51 0.00 8.61
C GLY A 85 5.27 0.72 9.72
N PHE A 86 5.90 1.83 9.37
CA PHE A 86 6.64 2.64 10.33
C PHE A 86 5.78 3.82 10.82
N ASN A 87 5.89 4.17 12.11
CA ASN A 87 5.23 5.34 12.69
C ASN A 87 3.71 5.35 12.45
N ASP A 88 3.21 6.28 11.64
CA ASP A 88 1.81 6.43 11.23
C ASP A 88 1.28 5.20 10.49
N GLY A 89 2.16 4.34 9.98
CA GLY A 89 1.86 3.10 9.27
C GLY A 89 1.53 1.90 10.14
N ASP A 90 1.93 1.88 11.41
CA ASP A 90 2.15 0.66 12.17
C ASP A 90 0.89 -0.07 12.66
N HIS A 91 -0.26 0.61 12.74
CA HIS A 91 -1.56 0.01 13.06
C HIS A 91 -2.51 -0.08 11.85
N ASN A 92 -2.00 0.10 10.63
CA ASN A 92 -2.86 0.19 9.44
C ASN A 92 -2.97 -1.11 8.66
N VAL A 93 -4.12 -1.28 8.01
CA VAL A 93 -4.31 -2.20 6.91
C VAL A 93 -4.61 -1.39 5.66
N ARG A 94 -3.94 -1.72 4.55
CA ARG A 94 -4.18 -1.11 3.24
C ARG A 94 -4.52 -2.23 2.26
N THR A 95 -5.57 -2.05 1.48
CA THR A 95 -6.00 -3.02 0.48
C THR A 95 -5.99 -2.39 -0.89
N TYR A 96 -5.46 -3.09 -1.87
CA TYR A 96 -5.46 -2.66 -3.26
C TYR A 96 -6.06 -3.76 -4.11
N LYS A 97 -6.98 -3.39 -5.00
CA LYS A 97 -7.55 -4.29 -5.97
C LYS A 97 -7.41 -3.66 -7.36
N PRO A 98 -6.70 -4.30 -8.29
CA PRO A 98 -6.60 -3.83 -9.66
C PRO A 98 -7.97 -3.63 -10.31
N CYS A 99 -8.06 -2.58 -11.11
CA CYS A 99 -9.20 -2.22 -11.96
C CYS A 99 -8.77 -2.22 -13.43
N THR A 100 -9.74 -2.14 -14.33
CA THR A 100 -9.49 -2.10 -15.78
C THR A 100 -9.39 -0.69 -16.36
N ASP A 101 -9.81 0.32 -15.61
CA ASP A 101 -9.98 1.71 -16.06
C ASP A 101 -9.08 2.70 -15.29
N ASP A 102 -8.07 2.19 -14.58
CA ASP A 102 -7.13 2.97 -13.76
C ASP A 102 -7.80 3.90 -12.71
N SER A 103 -9.07 3.65 -12.37
CA SER A 103 -9.83 4.41 -11.37
C SER A 103 -9.56 4.00 -9.92
N CYS A 104 -8.86 2.88 -9.74
CA CYS A 104 -8.57 2.27 -8.45
C CYS A 104 -7.31 2.87 -7.81
N ASP A 105 -7.35 2.95 -6.49
CA ASP A 105 -6.24 3.39 -5.65
C ASP A 105 -6.25 2.54 -4.36
N TRP A 106 -5.26 2.73 -3.50
CA TRP A 106 -5.21 2.10 -2.18
C TRP A 106 -6.43 2.48 -1.34
N GLN A 107 -7.14 1.46 -0.86
CA GLN A 107 -8.15 1.61 0.18
C GLN A 107 -7.48 1.48 1.54
N LYS A 108 -7.76 2.42 2.44
CA LYS A 108 -7.11 2.50 3.74
C LYS A 108 -8.07 2.29 4.89
N ASN A 109 -7.66 1.43 5.80
CA ASN A 109 -8.28 1.22 7.09
C ASN A 109 -7.27 1.64 8.17
N TYR A 110 -7.49 2.84 8.73
CA TYR A 110 -6.63 3.42 9.75
C TYR A 110 -6.80 2.72 11.09
N ASN A 111 -5.70 2.47 11.81
CA ASN A 111 -5.70 2.01 13.20
C ASN A 111 -6.54 0.74 13.46
N VAL A 112 -6.75 -0.10 12.45
CA VAL A 112 -7.56 -1.31 12.61
C VAL A 112 -6.80 -2.45 13.27
N LEU A 113 -5.47 -2.44 13.21
CA LEU A 113 -4.66 -3.44 13.91
C LEU A 113 -4.64 -3.09 15.41
N LYS A 114 -4.88 -4.08 16.27
CA LYS A 114 -4.85 -3.94 17.73
C LYS A 114 -3.45 -3.71 18.30
N GLN A 115 -2.41 -4.08 17.55
CA GLN A 115 -1.01 -3.99 17.97
C GLN A 115 -0.19 -3.39 16.85
N ARG A 116 0.85 -2.65 17.23
CA ARG A 116 1.89 -2.16 16.35
C ARG A 116 2.48 -3.30 15.54
N ARG A 117 2.55 -3.13 14.22
CA ARG A 117 3.18 -4.06 13.29
C ARG A 117 4.29 -3.39 12.47
N TRP A 118 5.52 -3.86 12.65
CA TRP A 118 6.73 -3.37 12.00
C TRP A 118 7.77 -4.49 11.96
N TYR A 119 8.28 -4.83 10.76
CA TYR A 119 9.08 -6.05 10.48
C TYR A 119 8.33 -7.38 10.68
N ASP A 120 7.01 -7.35 10.67
CA ASP A 120 6.21 -8.56 10.80
C ASP A 120 6.16 -9.38 9.50
N LYS A 121 5.63 -10.60 9.60
CA LYS A 121 5.26 -11.44 8.45
C LYS A 121 3.75 -11.63 8.44
N VAL A 122 3.15 -11.54 7.26
CA VAL A 122 1.74 -11.88 7.05
C VAL A 122 1.67 -13.06 6.10
N GLY A 123 0.71 -13.96 6.32
CA GLY A 123 0.51 -15.16 5.51
C GLY A 123 -0.98 -15.43 5.33
N ILE A 124 -1.34 -16.05 4.21
CA ILE A 124 -2.70 -16.47 3.90
C ILE A 124 -2.79 -17.97 4.20
N TRP A 125 -3.79 -18.37 5.00
CA TRP A 125 -4.08 -19.77 5.26
C TRP A 125 -5.09 -20.33 4.25
N LEU A 126 -5.06 -21.64 4.00
CA LEU A 126 -5.92 -22.33 3.03
C LEU A 126 -7.42 -22.33 3.38
N LYS A 127 -7.81 -21.81 4.55
CA LYS A 127 -9.17 -21.32 4.82
C LYS A 127 -9.12 -19.81 4.69
N PHE A 128 -9.98 -19.25 3.84
CA PHE A 128 -10.05 -17.90 3.27
C PHE A 128 -9.96 -16.67 4.22
N ASP A 129 -9.51 -16.85 5.45
CA ASP A 129 -9.36 -15.80 6.43
C ASP A 129 -7.95 -15.23 6.39
N PHE A 130 -7.88 -13.94 6.07
CA PHE A 130 -6.79 -13.08 6.53
C PHE A 130 -6.67 -13.24 8.05
N VAL A 131 -5.49 -13.10 8.65
CA VAL A 131 -5.41 -13.14 10.13
C VAL A 131 -6.12 -11.91 10.71
N THR A 132 -7.43 -12.05 10.93
CA THR A 132 -8.35 -11.03 11.48
C THR A 132 -8.38 -11.03 13.01
N ASN A 133 -7.69 -11.97 13.66
CA ASN A 133 -7.52 -12.01 15.12
C ASN A 133 -6.86 -10.76 15.72
N TYR A 134 -6.43 -9.81 14.88
CA TYR A 134 -5.83 -8.54 15.26
C TYR A 134 -6.68 -7.32 14.92
N LEU A 135 -7.89 -7.48 14.36
CA LEU A 135 -8.77 -6.34 14.10
C LEU A 135 -9.45 -5.89 15.41
N GLN A 136 -9.52 -4.58 15.64
CA GLN A 136 -10.36 -4.04 16.72
C GLN A 136 -11.85 -4.32 16.40
N PRO A 137 -12.69 -4.65 17.41
CA PRO A 137 -14.13 -4.76 17.24
C PRO A 137 -14.80 -3.43 16.88
#